data_AF-A0AAW6DJL0-F1
#
_entry.id   AF-A0AAW6DJL0-F1
#
_cell.length_a   1.000
_cell.length_b   1.000
_cell.length_c   1.000
_cell.angle_alpha   90.00
_cell.angle_beta   90.00
_cell.angle_gamma   90.00
#
_symmetry.space_group_name_H-M   'P 1'
#
loop_
_entity.id
_entity.type
_entity.pdbx_description
1 polymer ?
#
loop_
_entity_poly.entity_id
_entity_poly.type
_entity_poly.pdbx_seq_one_letter_code
_entity_poly.pdbx_strand_id
1 'polypeptide(L)'
;IKTPFFFRITQGVENKNNFSGLSGLGLYNDKTVVACKDFCDSGERIVNFAMIKNACIDSSLSGYGTELSEVLQSIEEQQLYTVEKIRQHFWRMFVADAFLGNFDRHNGNWGIIVNELTRDTRIAPVYDNGSCLYPQLTDTQMEKILHCRAEIESRLYVFPNSALKINNEKINYYEFLTETKNMECIQGLQYVACYNAFYLMP
;
A
#
# COMPACT_ATOMS: atom_id res chain seq x y z
N ILE A 1 5.55 -2.25 23.94
CA ILE A 1 6.47 -2.08 22.79
C ILE A 1 5.61 -2.13 21.53
N LYS A 2 5.43 -0.98 20.85
CA LYS A 2 4.57 -0.86 19.67
C LYS A 2 5.30 -1.42 18.46
N THR A 3 4.80 -2.53 17.91
CA THR A 3 5.33 -3.17 16.70
C THR A 3 4.99 -2.32 15.46
N PRO A 4 5.96 -1.85 14.64
CA PRO A 4 5.65 -1.20 13.37
C PRO A 4 5.81 -2.16 12.18
N PHE A 5 4.85 -2.04 11.26
CA PHE A 5 4.93 -2.37 9.83
C PHE A 5 5.34 -3.79 9.42
N PHE A 6 4.33 -4.65 9.27
CA PHE A 6 4.33 -5.75 8.30
C PHE A 6 3.11 -5.62 7.39
N PHE A 7 3.34 -5.84 6.10
CA PHE A 7 2.42 -5.74 4.97
C PHE A 7 1.15 -6.56 5.17
N ARG A 8 -0.03 -6.00 4.85
CA ARG A 8 -1.34 -6.63 5.12
C ARG A 8 -2.20 -6.70 3.87
N ILE A 9 -2.80 -7.86 3.65
CA ILE A 9 -3.84 -8.11 2.65
C ILE A 9 -5.20 -7.97 3.36
N THR A 10 -6.25 -7.53 2.66
CA THR A 10 -7.68 -7.52 3.06
C THR A 10 -8.44 -8.49 2.14
N GLN A 11 -9.52 -9.20 2.49
CA GLN A 11 -10.68 -8.86 3.32
C GLN A 11 -11.08 -9.97 4.32
N GLY A 12 -11.99 -9.64 5.24
CA GLY A 12 -12.32 -10.42 6.43
C GLY A 12 -13.22 -11.63 6.22
N VAL A 13 -13.05 -12.62 7.11
CA VAL A 13 -14.11 -13.50 7.65
C VAL A 13 -13.67 -13.88 9.06
N GLU A 14 -14.48 -13.55 10.07
CA GLU A 14 -14.35 -14.14 11.40
C GLU A 14 -14.69 -15.63 11.29
N ASN A 15 -13.71 -16.50 11.57
CA ASN A 15 -14.04 -17.88 11.88
C ASN A 15 -13.14 -18.48 12.96
N LYS A 16 -13.76 -19.33 13.77
CA LYS A 16 -13.37 -19.81 15.11
C LYS A 16 -12.11 -20.69 15.16
N ASN A 17 -10.98 -20.23 14.64
CA ASN A 17 -9.67 -20.82 14.91
C ASN A 17 -8.78 -19.73 15.51
N ASN A 18 -8.09 -20.04 16.60
CA ASN A 18 -7.25 -19.11 17.35
C ASN A 18 -6.13 -18.52 16.47
N PHE A 19 -6.41 -17.40 15.80
CA PHE A 19 -5.40 -16.60 15.09
C PHE A 19 -4.81 -15.59 16.07
N SER A 20 -3.57 -15.81 16.50
CA SER A 20 -2.80 -14.87 17.33
C SER A 20 -2.10 -13.77 16.50
N GLY A 21 -2.25 -13.78 15.18
CA GLY A 21 -1.64 -12.83 14.22
C GLY A 21 -2.62 -11.85 13.58
N LEU A 22 -2.11 -10.83 12.89
CA LEU A 22 -2.89 -9.82 12.15
C LEU A 22 -3.53 -10.35 10.86
N SER A 23 -3.02 -11.46 10.31
CA SER A 23 -3.61 -12.22 9.22
C SER A 23 -3.22 -13.70 9.34
N GLY A 24 -3.97 -14.58 8.68
CA GLY A 24 -3.70 -16.01 8.64
C GLY A 24 -4.23 -16.68 7.39
N LEU A 25 -3.50 -17.66 6.86
CA LEU A 25 -3.98 -18.55 5.81
C LEU A 25 -4.84 -19.65 6.42
N GLY A 26 -5.92 -20.02 5.73
CA GLY A 26 -6.80 -21.07 6.22
C GLY A 26 -7.72 -21.61 5.14
N LEU A 27 -8.61 -22.50 5.57
CA LEU A 27 -9.69 -23.06 4.74
C LEU A 27 -11.04 -22.61 5.28
N TYR A 28 -11.92 -22.16 4.40
CA TYR A 28 -13.32 -21.88 4.71
C TYR A 28 -14.21 -22.49 3.62
N ASN A 29 -15.07 -23.43 4.00
CA ASN A 29 -15.92 -24.20 3.08
C ASN A 29 -15.11 -24.76 1.88
N ASP A 30 -14.02 -25.47 2.17
CA ASP A 30 -13.09 -26.07 1.20
C ASP A 30 -12.39 -25.10 0.24
N LYS A 31 -12.44 -23.79 0.53
CA LYS A 31 -11.70 -22.77 -0.22
C LYS A 31 -10.55 -22.23 0.59
N THR A 32 -9.39 -22.07 -0.04
CA THR A 32 -8.25 -21.35 0.53
C THR A 32 -8.62 -19.88 0.71
N VAL A 33 -8.42 -19.37 1.92
CA VAL A 33 -8.72 -17.98 2.28
C VAL A 33 -7.55 -17.35 3.02
N VAL A 34 -7.49 -16.02 2.95
CA VAL A 34 -6.67 -15.19 3.83
C VAL A 34 -7.63 -14.51 4.81
N ALA A 35 -7.59 -14.91 6.07
CA ALA A 35 -8.33 -14.21 7.12
C ALA A 35 -7.53 -12.98 7.54
N CYS A 36 -8.18 -11.82 7.57
CA CYS A 36 -7.57 -10.54 7.89
C CYS A 36 -8.21 -10.01 9.16
N LYS A 37 -7.40 -9.69 10.17
CA LYS A 37 -7.92 -9.15 11.43
C LYS A 37 -8.50 -7.76 11.18
N ASP A 38 -9.73 -7.53 11.64
CA ASP A 38 -10.28 -6.18 11.70
C ASP A 38 -9.43 -5.33 12.64
N PHE A 39 -8.98 -4.18 12.14
CA PHE A 39 -8.10 -3.27 12.83
C PHE A 39 -8.80 -1.97 13.23
N CYS A 40 -10.13 -1.90 13.07
CA CYS A 40 -10.98 -0.88 13.66
C CYS A 40 -11.52 -1.38 15.00
N ASP A 41 -11.28 -0.62 16.07
CA ASP A 41 -11.91 -0.82 17.36
C ASP A 41 -13.36 -0.29 17.34
N SER A 42 -14.12 -0.55 18.41
CA SER A 42 -15.50 -0.07 18.54
C SER A 42 -15.59 1.46 18.36
N GLY A 43 -16.42 1.90 17.43
CA GLY A 43 -16.62 3.32 17.09
C GLY A 43 -15.56 3.89 16.13
N GLU A 44 -14.57 3.09 15.72
CA GLU A 44 -13.64 3.46 14.66
C GLU A 44 -14.17 3.07 13.28
N ARG A 45 -13.84 3.89 12.28
CA ARG A 45 -14.01 3.54 10.87
C ARG A 45 -12.85 4.06 10.02
N ILE A 46 -12.64 3.42 8.88
CA ILE A 46 -11.69 3.90 7.87
C ILE A 46 -12.34 5.01 7.05
N VAL A 47 -11.65 6.13 6.94
CA VAL A 47 -11.84 7.14 5.90
C VAL A 47 -10.74 6.90 4.86
N ASN A 48 -11.08 6.25 3.74
CA ASN A 48 -10.10 6.00 2.68
C ASN A 48 -9.69 7.32 2.02
N PHE A 49 -8.50 7.35 1.43
CA PHE A 49 -7.94 8.58 0.87
C PHE A 49 -8.77 9.14 -0.29
N ALA A 50 -9.55 8.31 -1.00
CA ALA A 50 -10.46 8.79 -2.04
C ALA A 50 -11.58 9.66 -1.45
N MET A 51 -12.11 9.30 -0.28
CA MET A 51 -13.06 10.14 0.46
C MET A 51 -12.41 11.44 0.96
N ILE A 52 -11.15 11.38 1.39
CA ILE A 52 -10.39 12.55 1.84
C ILE A 52 -10.18 13.52 0.69
N LYS A 53 -9.68 13.04 -0.46
CA LYS A 53 -9.48 13.82 -1.68
C LYS A 53 -10.78 14.48 -2.16
N ASN A 54 -11.89 13.75 -2.15
CA ASN A 54 -13.21 14.30 -2.51
C ASN A 54 -13.67 15.45 -1.59
N ALA A 55 -13.15 15.54 -0.36
CA ALA A 55 -13.49 16.61 0.57
C ALA A 55 -12.59 17.86 0.41
N CYS A 56 -11.52 17.78 -0.40
CA CYS A 56 -10.63 18.89 -0.69
C CYS A 56 -11.25 19.82 -1.75
N ILE A 57 -11.37 21.12 -1.42
CA ILE A 57 -12.14 22.13 -2.16
C ILE A 57 -11.57 22.39 -3.56
N ASP A 58 -10.25 22.31 -3.73
CA ASP A 58 -9.56 22.60 -5.00
C ASP A 58 -9.39 21.38 -5.92
N SER A 59 -9.90 20.20 -5.52
CA SER A 59 -9.85 19.02 -6.39
C SER A 59 -10.96 19.10 -7.46
N SER A 60 -10.63 19.70 -8.61
CA SER A 60 -11.48 19.73 -9.81
C SER A 60 -11.79 18.33 -10.40
N LEU A 61 -11.27 17.25 -9.79
CA LEU A 61 -11.26 15.88 -10.31
C LEU A 61 -11.58 14.86 -9.21
N SER A 62 -12.24 13.76 -9.63
CA SER A 62 -12.65 12.62 -8.80
C SER A 62 -11.62 12.21 -7.74
N GLY A 63 -12.08 11.90 -6.53
CA GLY A 63 -11.26 11.37 -5.43
C GLY A 63 -10.54 10.07 -5.76
N TYR A 64 -10.96 9.36 -6.82
CA TYR A 64 -10.28 8.16 -7.32
C TYR A 64 -9.16 8.47 -8.34
N GLY A 65 -8.98 9.72 -8.75
CA GLY A 65 -7.84 10.14 -9.57
C GLY A 65 -6.51 9.94 -8.84
N THR A 66 -5.54 9.33 -9.54
CA THR A 66 -4.26 8.91 -8.97
C THR A 66 -3.06 9.70 -9.48
N GLU A 67 -3.29 10.89 -10.05
CA GLU A 67 -2.20 11.80 -10.43
C GLU A 67 -1.40 12.19 -9.17
N LEU A 68 -0.09 11.94 -9.18
CA LEU A 68 0.77 12.06 -8.00
C LEU A 68 0.74 13.48 -7.44
N SER A 69 0.76 14.51 -8.30
CA SER A 69 0.70 15.91 -7.87
C SER A 69 -0.60 16.21 -7.11
N GLU A 70 -1.75 15.72 -7.59
CA GLU A 70 -3.04 15.89 -6.93
C GLU A 70 -3.14 15.13 -5.61
N VAL A 71 -2.59 13.91 -5.56
CA VAL A 71 -2.53 13.13 -4.33
C VAL A 71 -1.71 13.87 -3.28
N LEU A 72 -0.52 14.37 -3.65
CA LEU A 72 0.32 15.15 -2.74
C LEU A 72 -0.36 16.46 -2.32
N GLN A 73 -1.01 17.17 -3.23
CA GLN A 73 -1.80 18.36 -2.89
C GLN A 73 -2.92 18.04 -1.88
N SER A 74 -3.64 16.93 -2.08
CA SER A 74 -4.69 16.50 -1.16
C SER A 74 -4.15 16.13 0.22
N ILE A 75 -2.90 15.63 0.31
CA ILE A 75 -2.21 15.39 1.58
C ILE A 75 -1.94 16.71 2.33
N GLU A 76 -1.60 17.78 1.60
CA GLU A 76 -1.37 19.11 2.18
C GLU A 76 -2.67 19.78 2.65
N GLU A 77 -3.74 19.65 1.88
CA GLU A 77 -5.00 20.36 2.12
C GLU A 77 -5.88 19.72 3.20
N GLN A 78 -5.82 18.39 3.34
CA GLN A 78 -6.67 17.67 4.29
C GLN A 78 -6.43 18.14 5.74
N GLN A 79 -7.48 18.06 6.56
CA GLN A 79 -7.46 18.51 7.96
C GLN A 79 -7.71 17.37 8.96
N LEU A 80 -7.66 16.11 8.51
CA LEU A 80 -7.97 14.93 9.31
C LEU A 80 -6.77 14.42 10.14
N TYR A 81 -5.55 14.60 9.64
CA TYR A 81 -4.35 14.16 10.31
C TYR A 81 -3.15 15.06 10.00
N THR A 82 -2.08 14.93 10.79
CA THR A 82 -0.85 15.70 10.59
C THR A 82 -0.23 15.40 9.22
N VAL A 83 -0.10 16.42 8.38
CA VAL A 83 0.45 16.36 7.01
C VAL A 83 1.79 15.62 6.96
N GLU A 84 2.75 16.01 7.81
CA GLU A 84 4.08 15.40 7.89
C GLU A 84 4.01 13.87 8.05
N LYS A 85 3.12 13.39 8.92
CA LYS A 85 2.97 11.94 9.18
C LYS A 85 2.32 11.22 8.00
N ILE A 86 1.35 11.84 7.33
CA ILE A 86 0.76 11.26 6.12
C ILE A 86 1.80 11.19 5.00
N ARG A 87 2.56 12.26 4.73
CA ARG A 87 3.61 12.26 3.69
C ARG A 87 4.66 11.18 3.95
N GLN A 88 5.14 11.10 5.19
CA GLN A 88 6.08 10.06 5.59
C GLN A 88 5.50 8.65 5.38
N HIS A 89 4.24 8.43 5.76
CA HIS A 89 3.58 7.14 5.55
C HIS A 89 3.38 6.83 4.06
N PHE A 90 2.92 7.80 3.27
CA PHE A 90 2.69 7.69 1.84
C PHE A 90 3.97 7.28 1.10
N TRP A 91 5.09 7.97 1.33
CA TRP A 91 6.36 7.64 0.65
C TRP A 91 6.94 6.30 1.11
N ARG A 92 6.82 5.96 2.39
CA ARG A 92 7.20 4.62 2.87
C ARG A 92 6.36 3.54 2.21
N MET A 93 5.04 3.74 2.13
CA MET A 93 4.12 2.82 1.46
C MET A 93 4.42 2.70 -0.03
N PHE A 94 4.68 3.82 -0.74
CA PHE A 94 5.04 3.81 -2.15
C PHE A 94 6.30 3.00 -2.45
N VAL A 95 7.36 3.18 -1.65
CA VAL A 95 8.60 2.40 -1.78
C VAL A 95 8.37 0.92 -1.46
N ALA A 96 7.58 0.65 -0.43
CA ALA A 96 7.21 -0.68 -0.02
C ALA A 96 6.38 -1.40 -1.11
N ASP A 97 5.47 -0.67 -1.77
CA ASP A 97 4.70 -1.11 -2.93
C ASP A 97 5.61 -1.36 -4.15
N ALA A 98 6.65 -0.55 -4.36
CA ALA A 98 7.64 -0.80 -5.40
C ALA A 98 8.40 -2.11 -5.18
N PHE A 99 8.82 -2.37 -3.94
CA PHE A 99 9.51 -3.61 -3.57
C PHE A 99 8.61 -4.85 -3.78
N LEU A 100 7.31 -4.72 -3.53
CA LEU A 100 6.34 -5.81 -3.71
C LEU A 100 5.71 -5.88 -5.12
N GLY A 101 6.01 -4.90 -5.98
CA GLY A 101 5.37 -4.77 -7.28
C GLY A 101 3.85 -4.58 -7.20
N ASN A 102 3.37 -3.61 -6.43
CA ASN A 102 1.93 -3.32 -6.34
C ASN A 102 1.43 -2.49 -7.53
N PHE A 103 0.58 -3.05 -8.39
CA PHE A 103 0.02 -2.31 -9.54
C PHE A 103 -1.29 -1.56 -9.26
N ASP A 104 -1.80 -1.62 -8.02
CA ASP A 104 -3.17 -1.19 -7.69
C ASP A 104 -3.31 -0.46 -6.33
N ARG A 105 -2.26 0.25 -5.88
CA ARG A 105 -2.39 1.19 -4.75
C ARG A 105 -3.17 2.44 -5.16
N HIS A 106 -4.49 2.33 -5.35
CA HIS A 106 -5.37 3.48 -5.58
C HIS A 106 -5.82 4.13 -4.26
N ASN A 107 -6.43 5.31 -4.33
CA ASN A 107 -6.84 6.10 -3.15
C ASN A 107 -7.88 5.41 -2.24
N GLY A 108 -8.45 4.28 -2.67
CA GLY A 108 -9.34 3.46 -1.84
C GLY A 108 -8.58 2.50 -0.91
N ASN A 109 -7.32 2.21 -1.22
CA ASN A 109 -6.52 1.14 -0.61
C ASN A 109 -5.57 1.67 0.49
N TRP A 110 -5.82 2.86 1.01
CA TRP A 110 -5.14 3.44 2.16
C TRP A 110 -5.99 4.59 2.72
N GLY A 111 -5.69 5.03 3.94
CA GLY A 111 -6.45 6.11 4.56
C GLY A 111 -6.14 6.36 6.02
N ILE A 112 -7.10 6.97 6.70
CA ILE A 112 -7.04 7.33 8.11
C ILE A 112 -8.18 6.64 8.84
N ILE A 113 -7.92 6.14 10.03
CA ILE A 113 -8.94 5.65 10.93
C ILE A 113 -9.39 6.81 11.82
N VAL A 114 -10.70 6.98 11.93
CA VAL A 114 -11.35 8.01 12.75
C VAL A 114 -12.24 7.31 13.75
N ASN A 115 -12.06 7.62 15.03
CA ASN A 115 -13.02 7.26 16.06
C ASN A 115 -14.15 8.30 16.06
N GLU A 116 -15.38 7.90 15.75
CA GLU A 116 -16.51 8.83 15.63
C GLU A 116 -16.99 9.35 16.99
N LEU A 117 -16.70 8.62 18.07
CA LEU A 117 -17.10 8.96 19.44
C LEU A 117 -16.12 9.96 20.07
N THR A 118 -14.82 9.71 19.95
CA THR A 118 -13.77 10.56 20.57
C THR A 118 -13.21 11.62 19.63
N ARG A 119 -13.44 11.48 18.33
CA ARG A 119 -12.81 12.27 17.25
C ARG A 119 -11.30 12.07 17.12
N ASP A 120 -10.74 11.06 17.80
CA ASP A 120 -9.34 10.68 17.62
C ASP A 120 -9.10 10.14 16.22
N THR A 121 -7.92 10.46 15.66
CA THR A 121 -7.52 10.01 14.34
C THR A 121 -6.15 9.33 14.38
N ARG A 122 -5.95 8.35 13.52
CA ARG A 122 -4.67 7.65 13.33
C ARG A 122 -4.55 7.13 11.91
N ILE A 123 -3.32 7.04 11.41
CA ILE A 123 -3.08 6.45 10.09
C ILE A 123 -3.56 4.99 10.09
N ALA A 124 -4.33 4.62 9.05
CA ALA A 124 -4.72 3.24 8.87
C ALA A 124 -3.47 2.39 8.60
N PRO A 125 -3.37 1.17 9.15
CA PRO A 125 -2.35 0.23 8.69
C PRO A 125 -2.46 0.04 7.18
N VAL A 126 -1.36 -0.23 6.47
CA VAL A 126 -1.43 -0.60 5.05
C VAL A 126 -2.33 -1.84 4.91
N TYR A 127 -3.27 -1.80 3.98
CA TYR A 127 -4.22 -2.88 3.70
C TYR A 127 -4.37 -3.07 2.18
N ASP A 128 -5.12 -4.07 1.73
CA ASP A 128 -5.35 -4.36 0.31
C ASP A 128 -4.09 -4.51 -0.57
N ASN A 129 -3.22 -5.46 -0.18
CA ASN A 129 -2.02 -5.84 -0.93
C ASN A 129 -2.27 -7.01 -1.90
N GLY A 130 -3.53 -7.31 -2.24
CA GLY A 130 -3.88 -8.45 -3.11
C GLY A 130 -3.29 -8.33 -4.52
N SER A 131 -2.98 -7.10 -4.95
CA SER A 131 -2.37 -6.76 -6.24
C SER A 131 -0.84 -6.70 -6.21
N CYS A 132 -0.20 -7.22 -5.17
CA CYS A 132 1.25 -7.37 -5.08
C CYS A 132 1.71 -8.76 -5.58
N LEU A 133 3.01 -8.90 -5.86
CA LEU A 133 3.67 -10.20 -6.08
C LEU A 133 3.08 -11.05 -7.21
N TYR A 134 2.56 -10.41 -8.27
CA TYR A 134 2.01 -11.05 -9.46
C TYR A 134 0.95 -12.13 -9.16
N PRO A 135 -0.19 -11.75 -8.55
CA PRO A 135 -1.17 -12.68 -7.98
C PRO A 135 -1.87 -13.57 -9.02
N GLN A 136 -1.73 -13.28 -10.31
CA GLN A 136 -2.38 -13.99 -11.41
C GLN A 136 -1.48 -15.04 -12.07
N LEU A 137 -0.24 -15.21 -11.61
CA LEU A 137 0.66 -16.21 -12.19
C LEU A 137 0.30 -17.62 -11.73
N THR A 138 0.17 -18.52 -12.70
CA THR A 138 0.10 -19.97 -12.47
C THR A 138 1.50 -20.57 -12.27
N ASP A 139 1.57 -21.74 -11.65
CA ASP A 139 2.84 -22.47 -11.45
C ASP A 139 3.61 -22.67 -12.76
N THR A 140 2.92 -23.04 -13.84
CA THR A 140 3.51 -23.20 -15.17
C THR A 140 4.06 -21.89 -15.73
N GLN A 141 3.40 -20.76 -15.49
CA GLN A 141 3.92 -19.45 -15.92
C GLN A 141 5.13 -19.06 -15.08
N MET A 142 5.08 -19.25 -13.76
CA MET A 142 6.21 -18.99 -12.87
C MET A 142 7.44 -19.79 -13.30
N GLU A 143 7.29 -21.07 -13.59
CA GLU A 143 8.39 -21.92 -14.07
C GLU A 143 9.00 -21.39 -15.37
N LYS A 144 8.16 -21.01 -16.35
CA LYS A 144 8.65 -20.44 -17.61
C LYS A 144 9.42 -19.12 -17.41
N ILE A 145 8.92 -18.27 -16.52
CA ILE A 145 9.56 -16.99 -16.19
C ILE A 145 10.94 -17.24 -15.57
N LEU A 146 11.04 -18.16 -14.60
CA LEU A 146 12.29 -18.47 -13.92
C LEU A 146 13.38 -18.97 -14.88
N HIS A 147 13.01 -19.55 -16.02
CA HIS A 147 13.94 -20.02 -17.06
C HIS A 147 14.16 -19.03 -18.19
N CYS A 148 13.53 -17.84 -18.18
CA CYS A 148 13.66 -16.85 -19.22
C CYS A 148 14.09 -15.49 -18.65
N ARG A 149 15.36 -15.15 -18.85
CA ARG A 149 15.93 -13.88 -18.36
C ARG A 149 15.15 -12.65 -18.82
N ALA A 150 14.70 -12.63 -20.08
CA ALA A 150 13.90 -11.52 -20.61
C ALA A 150 12.55 -11.36 -19.88
N GLU A 151 11.93 -12.47 -19.46
CA GLU A 151 10.69 -12.44 -18.68
C GLU A 151 10.92 -11.96 -17.23
N ILE A 152 12.08 -12.27 -16.65
CA ILE A 152 12.48 -11.73 -15.35
C ILE A 152 12.73 -10.23 -15.46
N GLU A 153 13.52 -9.80 -16.45
CA GLU A 153 13.86 -8.39 -16.65
C GLU A 153 12.62 -7.54 -16.98
N SER A 154 11.65 -8.06 -17.75
CA SER A 154 10.39 -7.35 -17.98
C SER A 154 9.60 -7.11 -16.69
N ARG A 155 9.62 -8.09 -15.78
CA ARG A 155 8.98 -7.99 -14.45
C ARG A 155 9.73 -7.06 -13.49
N LEU A 156 11.01 -6.83 -13.69
CA LEU A 156 11.77 -5.90 -12.84
C LEU A 156 11.70 -4.46 -13.35
N TYR A 157 11.83 -4.28 -14.67
CA TYR A 157 12.08 -2.97 -15.26
C TYR A 157 10.89 -2.39 -16.03
N VAL A 158 9.95 -3.22 -16.50
CA VAL A 158 8.86 -2.78 -17.37
C VAL A 158 7.52 -2.75 -16.64
N PHE A 159 7.22 -3.76 -15.82
CA PHE A 159 5.98 -3.84 -15.03
C PHE A 159 6.18 -4.74 -13.80
N PRO A 160 5.41 -4.57 -12.72
CA PRO A 160 4.24 -3.70 -12.57
C PRO A 160 4.63 -2.23 -12.41
N ASN A 161 3.77 -1.36 -12.93
CA ASN A 161 3.84 0.07 -12.70
C ASN A 161 2.86 0.45 -11.60
N SER A 162 3.17 1.53 -10.87
CA SER A 162 2.30 2.06 -9.83
C SER A 162 0.90 2.38 -10.34
N ALA A 163 -0.10 2.33 -9.46
CA ALA A 163 -1.40 2.92 -9.74
C ALA A 163 -1.36 4.45 -9.84
N LEU A 164 -0.35 5.08 -9.23
CA LEU A 164 -0.09 6.51 -9.33
C LEU A 164 0.38 6.90 -10.73
N LYS A 165 0.09 8.14 -11.11
CA LYS A 165 0.38 8.67 -12.43
C LYS A 165 1.19 9.95 -12.39
N ILE A 166 1.98 10.17 -13.44
CA ILE A 166 2.59 11.46 -13.80
C ILE A 166 2.17 11.75 -15.23
N ASN A 167 1.58 12.91 -15.49
CA ASN A 167 1.06 13.29 -16.81
C ASN A 167 0.09 12.24 -17.37
N ASN A 168 -0.77 11.69 -16.51
CA ASN A 168 -1.73 10.62 -16.84
C ASN A 168 -1.12 9.26 -17.25
N GLU A 169 0.20 9.09 -17.17
CA GLU A 169 0.88 7.80 -17.38
C GLU A 169 1.23 7.15 -16.05
N LYS A 170 1.06 5.83 -15.93
CA LYS A 170 1.41 5.10 -14.71
C LYS A 170 2.91 5.20 -14.44
N ILE A 171 3.27 5.49 -13.19
CA ILE A 171 4.67 5.61 -12.79
C ILE A 171 5.34 4.24 -12.86
N ASN A 172 6.41 4.11 -13.65
CA ASN A 172 7.30 2.97 -13.59
C ASN A 172 8.15 3.04 -12.31
N TYR A 173 8.11 1.99 -11.50
CA TYR A 173 8.80 1.98 -10.20
C TYR A 173 10.31 2.10 -10.33
N TYR A 174 10.92 1.38 -11.27
CA TYR A 174 12.37 1.36 -11.44
C TYR A 174 12.89 2.73 -11.89
N GLU A 175 12.29 3.29 -12.94
CA GLU A 175 12.66 4.61 -13.47
C GLU A 175 12.47 5.69 -12.41
N PHE A 176 11.30 5.72 -11.76
CA PHE A 176 11.00 6.75 -10.76
C PHE A 176 11.96 6.69 -9.57
N LEU A 177 12.21 5.50 -9.01
CA LEU A 177 13.06 5.38 -7.82
C LEU A 177 14.54 5.60 -8.11
N THR A 178 15.01 5.35 -9.33
CA THR A 178 16.41 5.61 -9.71
C THR A 178 16.67 7.08 -10.06
N GLU A 179 15.65 7.80 -10.54
CA GLU A 179 15.79 9.19 -11.01
C GLU A 179 15.26 10.24 -10.04
N THR A 180 14.46 9.85 -9.03
CA THR A 180 13.79 10.79 -8.14
C THR A 180 14.77 11.65 -7.34
N LYS A 181 14.48 12.96 -7.32
CA LYS A 181 15.13 13.95 -6.44
C LYS A 181 14.25 14.30 -5.23
N ASN A 182 13.11 13.62 -5.08
CA ASN A 182 12.21 13.87 -3.96
C ASN A 182 12.84 13.31 -2.67
N MET A 183 13.25 14.20 -1.78
CA MET A 183 13.94 13.84 -0.54
C MET A 183 13.09 12.96 0.39
N GLU A 184 11.77 13.10 0.39
CA GLU A 184 10.91 12.25 1.22
C GLU A 184 10.77 10.84 0.65
N CYS A 185 10.73 10.71 -0.68
CA CYS A 185 10.82 9.41 -1.34
C CYS A 185 12.16 8.73 -1.03
N ILE A 186 13.27 9.49 -1.08
CA ILE A 186 14.61 8.99 -0.71
C ILE A 186 14.66 8.56 0.76
N GLN A 187 14.05 9.32 1.67
CA GLN A 187 13.92 8.91 3.08
C GLN A 187 13.07 7.64 3.24
N GLY A 188 12.02 7.48 2.43
CA GLY A 188 11.24 6.24 2.34
C GLY A 188 12.10 5.06 1.90
N LEU A 189 12.94 5.23 0.87
CA LEU A 189 13.92 4.25 0.40
C LEU A 189 14.87 3.84 1.52
N GLN A 190 15.48 4.80 2.19
CA GLN A 190 16.38 4.54 3.31
C GLN A 190 15.68 3.78 4.45
N TYR A 191 14.45 4.17 4.78
CA TYR A 191 13.68 3.49 5.82
C TYR A 191 13.44 2.01 5.48
N VAL A 192 12.93 1.71 4.27
CA VAL A 192 12.65 0.33 3.87
C VAL A 192 13.94 -0.48 3.71
N ALA A 193 15.01 0.11 3.16
CA ALA A 193 16.30 -0.56 2.98
C ALA A 193 17.00 -0.86 4.32
N CYS A 194 17.03 0.09 5.26
CA CYS A 194 17.68 -0.10 6.56
C CYS A 194 16.95 -1.12 7.44
N TYR A 195 15.62 -1.23 7.32
CA TYR A 195 14.89 -2.31 8.01
C TYR A 195 15.21 -3.70 7.45
N ASN A 196 15.47 -3.82 6.14
CA ASN A 196 15.90 -5.08 5.53
C ASN A 196 17.34 -5.48 5.92
N ALA A 197 18.23 -4.50 6.16
CA ALA A 197 19.60 -4.78 6.58
C ALA A 197 19.72 -5.45 7.96
N PHE A 198 18.76 -5.20 8.88
CA PHE A 198 18.75 -5.83 10.21
C PHE A 198 18.33 -7.31 10.21
N TYR A 199 17.76 -7.83 9.12
CA TYR A 199 17.34 -9.24 9.00
C TYR A 199 18.17 -10.05 7.98
N LEU A 200 19.12 -9.40 7.30
CA LEU A 200 20.06 -10.05 6.36
C LEU A 200 21.49 -10.14 6.90
N MET A 201 21.74 -9.70 8.12
CA MET A 201 22.97 -10.08 8.84
C MET A 201 22.73 -11.42 9.56
N PRO A 202 23.58 -12.44 9.33
CA PRO A 202 23.48 -13.73 9.99
C PRO A 202 23.62 -13.64 11.51
#